data_AF-A0A661ZPZ5-F1
#
_entry.id   AF-A0A661ZPZ5-F1
#
_cell.length_a   1.000
_cell.length_b   1.000
_cell.length_c   1.000
_cell.angle_alpha   90.00
_cell.angle_beta   90.00
_cell.angle_gamma   90.00
#
_symmetry.space_group_name_H-M   'P 1'
#
loop_
_entity.id
_entity.type
_entity.pdbx_description
1 polymer ?
#
loop_
_entity_poly.entity_id
_entity_poly.type
_entity_poly.pdbx_seq_one_letter_code
_entity_poly.pdbx_strand_id
1 'polypeptide(L)'
;MNKFFLPLIYIIIPLSLFSQELPVHSIHKEQSDFYKDLGVTSIEGFDSLLGFPKRNEIANPKDYELSKRVFGYHPYWGGSNYLNYQWDLLSDLCYFSYEVDPATGNPTTIHDWETSEAINLA
;
A
#
# COMPACT_ATOMS: atom_id res chain seq x y z
N MET A 1 -1.20 25.85 -53.63
CA MET A 1 -1.27 25.27 -52.27
C MET A 1 -1.20 23.76 -52.38
N ASN A 2 -0.12 23.17 -51.88
CA ASN A 2 0.25 21.77 -52.12
C ASN A 2 -0.75 20.80 -51.47
N LYS A 3 -1.54 20.09 -52.31
CA LYS A 3 -2.49 19.05 -51.91
C LYS A 3 -1.84 17.86 -51.16
N PHE A 4 -0.51 17.82 -51.08
CA PHE A 4 0.28 16.84 -50.34
C PHE A 4 0.34 17.06 -48.82
N PHE A 5 -0.03 18.23 -48.31
CA PHE A 5 -0.02 18.48 -46.85
C PHE A 5 -1.26 17.95 -46.10
N LEU A 6 -2.39 17.78 -46.80
CA LEU A 6 -3.63 17.30 -46.20
C LEU A 6 -3.55 15.88 -45.58
N PRO A 7 -2.96 14.86 -46.23
CA PRO A 7 -2.89 13.51 -45.64
C PRO A 7 -1.99 13.45 -44.41
N LEU A 8 -0.99 14.33 -44.29
CA LEU A 8 -0.08 14.36 -43.15
C LEU A 8 -0.80 14.79 -41.86
N ILE A 9 -1.76 15.70 -41.96
CA ILE A 9 -2.59 16.16 -40.84
C ILE A 9 -3.49 15.04 -40.32
N TYR A 10 -4.05 14.20 -41.21
CA TYR A 10 -4.88 13.05 -40.82
C TYR A 10 -4.11 11.94 -40.09
N ILE A 11 -2.78 11.85 -40.28
CA ILE A 11 -1.93 10.87 -39.59
C ILE A 11 -1.55 11.36 -38.18
N ILE A 12 -1.42 12.67 -37.95
CA ILE A 12 -0.98 13.24 -36.67
C ILE A 12 -2.13 13.35 -35.64
N ILE A 13 -3.37 13.52 -36.11
CA ILE A 13 -4.56 13.61 -35.24
C ILE A 13 -4.78 12.34 -34.37
N PRO A 14 -4.71 11.10 -34.88
CA PRO A 14 -4.88 9.91 -34.04
C PRO A 14 -3.72 9.68 -33.06
N LEU A 15 -2.49 10.10 -33.37
CA LEU A 15 -1.34 10.00 -32.45
C LEU A 15 -1.53 10.85 -31.19
N SER A 16 -2.28 11.95 -31.28
CA SER A 16 -2.60 12.82 -30.14
C SER A 16 -3.70 12.24 -29.24
N LEU A 17 -4.46 11.25 -29.72
CA LEU A 17 -5.56 10.62 -28.97
C LEU A 17 -5.11 9.43 -28.12
N PHE A 18 -3.93 8.86 -28.38
CA PHE A 18 -3.35 7.77 -27.57
C PHE A 18 -2.54 8.25 -26.36
N SER A 19 -2.45 9.57 -26.14
CA SER A 19 -1.82 10.15 -24.94
C SER A 19 -2.81 10.33 -23.77
N GLN A 20 -3.96 9.63 -23.80
CA GLN A 20 -4.96 9.71 -22.74
C GLN A 20 -4.59 8.77 -21.59
N GLU A 21 -4.03 9.38 -20.54
CA GLU A 21 -4.09 8.99 -19.13
C GLU A 21 -4.48 7.54 -18.84
N LEU A 22 -3.48 6.64 -18.73
CA LEU A 22 -3.66 5.52 -17.81
C LEU A 22 -3.96 6.13 -16.43
N PRO A 23 -5.03 5.72 -15.73
CA PRO A 23 -5.32 6.26 -14.41
C PRO A 23 -4.10 6.00 -13.53
N VAL A 24 -3.39 7.07 -13.16
CA VAL A 24 -2.22 6.98 -12.30
C VAL A 24 -2.74 6.70 -10.89
N HIS A 25 -2.71 5.44 -10.50
CA HIS A 25 -3.01 5.03 -9.14
C HIS A 25 -1.76 5.17 -8.28
N SER A 26 -1.93 5.46 -6.99
CA SER A 26 -0.80 5.36 -6.07
C SER A 26 -0.39 3.89 -5.93
N ILE A 27 0.88 3.63 -5.66
CA ILE A 27 1.36 2.27 -5.40
C ILE A 27 0.57 1.57 -4.28
N HIS A 28 0.08 2.35 -3.30
CA HIS A 28 -0.76 1.83 -2.22
C HIS A 28 -2.12 1.36 -2.74
N LYS A 29 -2.74 2.07 -3.68
CA LYS A 29 -4.00 1.65 -4.31
C LYS A 29 -3.79 0.39 -5.15
N GLU A 30 -2.73 0.38 -5.97
CA GLU A 30 -2.40 -0.78 -6.81
C GLU A 30 -2.16 -2.04 -5.95
N GLN A 31 -1.38 -1.92 -4.87
CA GLN A 31 -1.14 -3.05 -3.97
C GLN A 31 -2.40 -3.46 -3.19
N SER A 32 -3.18 -2.50 -2.69
CA SER A 32 -4.42 -2.80 -1.97
C SER A 32 -5.39 -3.58 -2.86
N ASP A 33 -5.56 -3.17 -4.12
CA ASP A 33 -6.41 -3.88 -5.07
C ASP A 33 -5.88 -5.28 -5.36
N PHE A 34 -4.57 -5.39 -5.61
CA PHE A 34 -3.93 -6.68 -5.86
C PHE A 34 -4.16 -7.69 -4.72
N TYR A 35 -3.89 -7.30 -3.47
CA TYR A 35 -4.07 -8.21 -2.33
C TYR A 35 -5.54 -8.49 -2.01
N LYS A 36 -6.43 -7.53 -2.27
CA LYS A 36 -7.88 -7.72 -2.17
C LYS A 36 -8.38 -8.78 -3.16
N ASP A 37 -7.91 -8.74 -4.41
CA ASP A 37 -8.31 -9.68 -5.47
C ASP A 37 -7.86 -11.12 -5.20
N LEU A 38 -6.83 -11.32 -4.36
CA LEU A 38 -6.40 -12.65 -3.92
C LEU A 38 -7.36 -13.31 -2.92
N GLY A 39 -8.25 -12.55 -2.28
CA GLY A 39 -9.24 -13.06 -1.31
C GLY A 39 -8.66 -13.62 -0.01
N VAL A 40 -7.37 -13.38 0.26
CA VAL A 40 -6.72 -13.75 1.52
C VAL A 40 -7.11 -12.75 2.60
N THR A 41 -7.47 -13.25 3.78
CA THR A 41 -7.96 -12.41 4.89
C THR A 41 -7.33 -12.73 6.23
N SER A 42 -6.61 -13.86 6.37
CA SER A 42 -5.96 -14.25 7.62
C SER A 42 -4.47 -13.92 7.61
N ILE A 43 -3.92 -13.64 8.80
CA ILE A 43 -2.49 -13.38 9.01
C ILE A 43 -1.65 -14.56 8.49
N GLU A 44 -2.04 -15.80 8.81
CA GLU A 44 -1.32 -17.00 8.36
C GLU A 44 -1.37 -17.17 6.84
N GLY A 45 -2.48 -16.75 6.22
CA GLY A 45 -2.63 -16.74 4.77
C GLY A 45 -1.67 -15.76 4.11
N PHE A 46 -1.57 -14.55 4.65
CA PHE A 46 -0.61 -13.55 4.19
C PHE A 46 0.84 -13.96 4.46
N ASP A 47 1.12 -14.56 5.62
CA ASP A 47 2.45 -15.08 5.94
C ASP A 47 2.90 -16.16 4.96
N SER A 48 2.00 -17.08 4.60
CA SER A 48 2.27 -18.10 3.59
C SER A 48 2.45 -17.50 2.20
N LEU A 49 1.64 -16.50 1.83
CA LEU A 49 1.69 -15.84 0.53
C LEU A 49 2.99 -15.05 0.34
N LEU A 50 3.43 -14.34 1.39
CA LEU A 50 4.60 -13.47 1.36
C LEU A 50 5.90 -14.18 1.78
N GLY A 51 5.80 -15.42 2.26
CA GLY A 51 6.94 -16.19 2.74
C GLY A 51 7.56 -15.60 3.99
N PHE A 52 6.75 -15.25 4.99
CA PHE A 52 7.17 -14.55 6.20
C PHE A 52 8.32 -15.27 6.94
N PRO A 53 9.51 -14.65 7.04
CA PRO A 53 10.61 -15.19 7.83
C PRO A 53 10.61 -14.57 9.22
N LYS A 54 10.09 -15.28 10.23
CA LYS A 54 10.20 -14.82 11.63
C LYS A 54 11.67 -14.76 12.05
N ARG A 55 12.12 -13.60 12.52
CA ARG A 55 13.48 -13.42 13.02
C ARG A 55 13.55 -13.86 14.49
N ASN A 56 14.55 -14.68 14.83
CA ASN A 56 14.74 -15.17 16.20
C ASN A 56 15.25 -14.08 17.16
N GLU A 57 15.98 -13.10 16.63
CA GLU A 57 16.56 -12.00 17.39
C GLU A 57 16.35 -10.69 16.62
N ILE A 58 15.50 -9.82 17.16
CA ILE A 58 15.45 -8.42 16.74
C ILE A 58 16.56 -7.72 17.52
N ALA A 59 17.44 -6.98 16.83
CA ALA A 59 18.43 -6.19 17.52
C ALA A 59 17.69 -5.15 18.37
N ASN A 60 17.78 -5.26 19.69
CA ASN A 60 17.29 -4.21 20.57
C ASN A 60 18.24 -3.03 20.44
N PRO A 61 17.77 -1.87 19.95
CA PRO A 61 18.56 -0.66 20.05
C PRO A 61 18.92 -0.44 21.52
N LYS A 62 20.12 0.11 21.77
CA LYS A 62 20.45 0.58 23.12
C LYS A 62 19.40 1.59 23.57
N ASP A 63 19.14 1.69 24.88
CA ASP A 63 18.22 2.67 25.48
C ASP A 63 18.48 4.09 24.97
N TYR A 64 17.77 4.49 23.92
CA TYR A 64 17.85 5.80 23.29
C TYR A 64 16.43 6.28 23.04
N GLU A 65 16.11 7.45 23.57
CA GLU A 65 14.85 8.11 23.24
C GLU A 65 14.90 8.70 21.83
N LEU A 66 13.81 8.55 21.09
CA LEU A 66 13.67 9.11 19.75
C LEU A 66 13.70 10.64 19.80
N SER A 67 14.65 11.26 19.11
CA SER A 67 14.74 12.73 18.97
C SER A 67 13.98 13.30 17.76
N LYS A 68 13.40 12.41 16.95
CA LYS A 68 12.66 12.71 15.72
C LYS A 68 11.46 11.77 15.61
N ARG A 69 10.44 12.19 14.87
CA ARG A 69 9.35 11.31 14.44
C ARG A 69 9.89 10.31 13.41
N VAL A 70 9.66 9.02 13.66
CA VAL A 70 9.95 7.91 12.76
C VAL A 70 8.64 7.18 12.52
N PHE A 71 8.13 7.33 11.30
CA PHE A 71 6.82 6.83 10.91
C PHE A 71 6.95 5.44 10.28
N GLY A 72 6.35 4.43 10.90
CA GLY A 72 6.22 3.09 10.35
C GLY A 72 4.96 2.93 9.50
N TYR A 73 4.95 1.90 8.66
CA TYR A 73 3.81 1.60 7.78
C TYR A 73 3.55 0.09 7.78
N HIS A 74 2.34 -0.30 8.14
CA HIS A 74 1.89 -1.69 8.20
C HIS A 74 0.59 -1.86 7.40
N PRO A 75 0.65 -2.44 6.18
CA PRO A 75 -0.57 -2.73 5.44
C PRO A 75 -1.30 -3.96 6.01
N TYR A 76 -2.60 -4.11 5.76
CA TYR A 76 -3.48 -5.17 6.28
C TYR A 76 -3.10 -6.54 5.71
N TRP A 77 -2.51 -6.54 4.52
CA TRP A 77 -1.89 -7.72 3.91
C TRP A 77 -0.49 -8.01 4.46
N GLY A 78 -0.03 -7.25 5.46
CA GLY A 78 1.31 -7.32 6.04
C GLY A 78 1.55 -8.54 6.92
N GLY A 79 0.50 -9.31 7.26
CA GLY A 79 0.61 -10.51 8.09
C GLY A 79 1.40 -10.27 9.37
N SER A 80 2.29 -11.19 9.70
CA SER A 80 3.13 -11.16 10.90
C SER A 80 4.38 -10.29 10.79
N ASN A 81 4.52 -9.44 9.77
CA ASN A 81 5.70 -8.59 9.58
C ASN A 81 6.02 -7.72 10.81
N TYR A 82 5.00 -7.34 11.57
CA TYR A 82 5.12 -6.55 12.80
C TYR A 82 5.97 -7.24 13.88
N LEU A 83 6.07 -8.57 13.86
CA LEU A 83 6.94 -9.34 14.75
C LEU A 83 8.43 -9.11 14.47
N ASN A 84 8.80 -8.49 13.35
CA ASN A 84 10.19 -8.20 13.00
C ASN A 84 10.52 -6.70 13.13
N TYR A 85 9.57 -5.86 13.57
CA TYR A 85 9.80 -4.43 13.73
C TYR A 85 10.71 -4.15 14.93
N GLN A 86 11.57 -3.15 14.78
CA GLN A 86 12.29 -2.55 15.90
C GLN A 86 11.40 -1.47 16.50
N TRP A 87 10.45 -1.88 17.35
CA TRP A 87 9.42 -0.99 17.89
C TRP A 87 9.99 0.23 18.61
N ASP A 88 11.11 0.09 19.32
CA ASP A 88 11.82 1.19 19.97
C ASP A 88 12.34 2.26 18.99
N LEU A 89 12.40 1.94 17.69
CA LEU A 89 12.80 2.89 16.63
C LEU A 89 11.61 3.58 15.94
N LEU A 90 10.37 3.22 16.27
CA LEU A 90 9.16 3.81 15.71
C LEU A 90 8.53 4.75 16.73
N SER A 91 8.16 5.96 16.28
CA SER A 91 7.37 6.89 17.11
C SER A 91 5.88 6.83 16.80
N ASP A 92 5.53 6.40 15.59
CA ASP A 92 4.17 6.36 15.07
C ASP A 92 4.08 5.20 14.07
N LEU A 93 2.94 4.52 14.00
CA LEU A 93 2.65 3.50 12.99
C LEU A 93 1.37 3.86 12.23
N CYS A 94 1.43 3.84 10.90
CA CYS A 94 0.23 3.82 10.07
C CYS A 94 -0.15 2.37 9.76
N TYR A 95 -1.34 1.99 10.20
CA TYR A 95 -2.02 0.83 9.64
C TYR A 95 -2.73 1.24 8.35
N PHE A 96 -2.58 0.45 7.31
CA PHE A 96 -3.23 0.67 6.04
C PHE A 96 -3.97 -0.60 5.63
N SER A 97 -5.15 -0.62 5.02
CA SER A 97 -5.97 0.50 4.60
C SER A 97 -7.22 0.61 5.46
N TYR A 98 -7.71 1.84 5.57
CA TYR A 98 -9.10 2.10 5.94
C TYR A 98 -9.82 2.50 4.65
N GLU A 99 -10.72 1.65 4.16
CA GLU A 99 -11.43 1.89 2.90
C GLU A 99 -12.79 2.53 3.18
N VAL A 100 -13.18 3.52 2.36
CA VAL A 100 -14.41 4.29 2.56
C VAL A 100 -15.31 4.27 1.33
N ASP A 101 -16.61 4.32 1.58
CA ASP A 101 -17.60 4.65 0.58
C ASP A 101 -17.48 6.16 0.25
N PRO A 102 -17.22 6.54 -1.01
CA PRO A 102 -16.96 7.94 -1.36
C PRO A 102 -18.22 8.83 -1.29
N ALA A 103 -19.42 8.26 -1.29
CA ALA A 103 -20.67 9.02 -1.19
C ALA A 103 -21.04 9.34 0.27
N THR A 104 -20.70 8.46 1.21
CA THR A 104 -21.09 8.57 2.62
C THR A 104 -19.95 8.85 3.58
N GLY A 105 -18.70 8.55 3.19
CA GLY A 105 -17.53 8.59 4.06
C GLY A 105 -17.45 7.45 5.09
N ASN A 106 -18.43 6.55 5.11
CA ASN A 106 -18.45 5.41 6.00
C ASN A 106 -17.44 4.33 5.57
N PRO A 107 -16.90 3.53 6.50
CA PRO A 107 -16.00 2.46 6.15
C PRO A 107 -16.71 1.39 5.32
N THR A 108 -16.09 0.97 4.22
CA THR A 108 -16.45 -0.27 3.52
C THR A 108 -15.71 -1.46 4.13
N THR A 109 -14.48 -1.25 4.61
CA THR A 109 -13.72 -2.20 5.39
C THR A 109 -12.65 -1.48 6.21
N ILE A 110 -12.45 -1.97 7.43
CA ILE A 110 -11.31 -1.61 8.30
C ILE A 110 -10.30 -2.76 8.40
N HIS A 111 -10.51 -3.80 7.59
CA HIS A 111 -9.86 -5.10 7.64
C HIS A 111 -9.86 -5.64 9.07
N ASP A 112 -8.70 -5.96 9.60
CA ASP A 112 -8.46 -6.52 10.92
C ASP A 112 -7.95 -5.49 11.94
N TRP A 113 -8.13 -4.18 11.67
CA TRP A 113 -7.67 -3.08 12.55
C TRP A 113 -8.04 -3.29 14.03
N GLU A 114 -9.28 -3.70 14.33
CA GLU A 114 -9.74 -3.89 15.72
C GLU A 114 -9.07 -5.07 16.44
N THR A 115 -8.46 -5.99 15.70
CA THR A 115 -7.90 -7.25 16.23
C THR A 115 -6.41 -7.44 15.92
N SER A 116 -5.79 -6.50 15.21
CA SER A 116 -4.41 -6.65 14.75
C SER A 116 -3.42 -6.39 15.88
N GLU A 117 -2.54 -7.36 16.16
CA GLU A 117 -1.48 -7.20 17.17
C GLU A 117 -0.45 -6.13 16.77
N ALA A 118 -0.34 -5.79 15.48
CA ALA A 118 0.47 -4.65 15.04
C ALA A 118 -0.04 -3.31 15.62
N ILE A 119 -1.35 -3.18 15.87
CA ILE A 119 -1.94 -2.02 16.53
C ILE A 119 -1.68 -2.05 18.03
N ASN A 120 -1.80 -3.23 18.67
CA ASN A 120 -1.58 -3.36 20.10
C ASN A 120 -0.13 -3.06 20.53
N LEU A 121 0.84 -3.30 19.63
CA LEU A 121 2.26 -3.07 19.87
C LEU A 121 2.74 -1.65 19.52
N ALA A 122 1.93 -0.88 18.78
CA ALA A 122 2.24 0.49 18.36
C ALA A 122 1.87 1.51 19.45
#